data_AF-A0A2M6ZF88-F1
#
_entry.id   AF-A0A2M6ZF88-F1
#
_cell.length_a   1.000
_cell.length_b   1.000
_cell.length_c   1.000
_cell.angle_alpha   90.00
_cell.angle_beta   90.00
_cell.angle_gamma   90.00
#
_symmetry.space_group_name_H-M   'P 1'
#
loop_
_entity.id
_entity.type
_entity.pdbx_description
1 polymer ?
#
loop_
_entity_poly.entity_id
_entity_poly.type
_entity_poly.pdbx_seq_one_letter_code
_entity_poly.pdbx_strand_id
1 'polypeptide(L)'
;MGTRSTTKIYDNGKLVLALYKQFDGYIEGWGKESKEFLNLGKWCNGICLADTEKGIRVFNGISDFALQIVTNFKTEAGGLYATTEDDKQEYNYEICFIPHRRKHFSLEGSRIKIICKQDSKFNQTFKIDKNGRLV
;
A
#
# COMPACT_ATOMS: atom_id res chain seq x y z
N MET A 1 -11.55 19.98 -13.16
CA MET A 1 -11.64 19.91 -11.68
C MET A 1 -10.89 18.69 -11.21
N GLY A 2 -10.04 18.82 -10.21
CA GLY A 2 -9.28 17.70 -9.64
C GLY A 2 -10.09 16.92 -8.63
N THR A 3 -10.17 15.61 -8.78
CA THR A 3 -10.73 14.72 -7.75
C THR A 3 -9.68 14.44 -6.70
N ARG A 4 -10.04 14.57 -5.42
CA ARG A 4 -9.13 14.30 -4.32
C ARG A 4 -9.40 12.91 -3.78
N SER A 5 -8.40 12.38 -3.09
CA SER A 5 -8.58 11.14 -2.36
C SER A 5 -7.78 11.11 -1.08
N THR A 6 -8.12 10.14 -0.23
CA THR A 6 -7.27 9.74 0.88
C THR A 6 -6.88 8.28 0.75
N THR A 7 -5.73 7.91 1.32
CA THR A 7 -5.29 6.52 1.42
C THR A 7 -4.77 6.27 2.82
N LYS A 8 -5.41 5.34 3.53
CA LYS A 8 -5.00 4.93 4.87
C LYS A 8 -4.35 3.57 4.80
N ILE A 9 -3.16 3.46 5.36
CA ILE A 9 -2.36 2.24 5.38
C ILE A 9 -2.38 1.69 6.79
N TYR A 10 -2.82 0.45 6.94
CA TYR A 10 -3.02 -0.22 8.22
C TYR A 10 -2.14 -1.47 8.35
N ASP A 11 -1.56 -1.65 9.55
CA ASP A 11 -0.92 -2.87 9.99
C ASP A 11 -1.79 -3.55 11.05
N ASN A 12 -2.44 -4.66 10.69
CA ASN A 12 -3.28 -5.43 11.60
C ASN A 12 -4.30 -4.56 12.36
N GLY A 13 -4.92 -3.61 11.64
CA GLY A 13 -5.92 -2.68 12.17
C GLY A 13 -5.36 -1.41 12.83
N LYS A 14 -4.03 -1.23 12.92
CA LYS A 14 -3.41 0.00 13.41
C LYS A 14 -3.00 0.90 12.26
N LEU A 15 -3.33 2.19 12.31
CA LEU A 15 -2.91 3.15 11.30
C LEU A 15 -1.38 3.29 11.33
N VAL A 16 -0.76 3.14 10.15
CA VAL A 16 0.66 3.38 9.93
C VAL A 16 0.88 4.73 9.27
N LEU A 17 0.08 5.05 8.26
CA LEU A 17 0.18 6.29 7.49
C LEU A 17 -1.16 6.64 6.85
N ALA A 18 -1.51 7.92 6.88
CA ALA A 18 -2.63 8.47 6.13
C ALA A 18 -2.13 9.53 5.14
N LEU A 19 -2.57 9.40 3.89
CA LEU A 19 -2.18 10.27 2.79
C LEU A 19 -3.40 10.97 2.20
N TYR A 20 -3.22 12.22 1.79
CA TYR A 20 -4.16 13.01 0.99
C TYR A 20 -3.56 13.25 -0.40
N LYS A 21 -4.33 12.98 -1.45
CA LYS A 21 -3.98 13.25 -2.85
C LYS A 21 -4.88 14.37 -3.38
N GLN A 22 -4.26 15.47 -3.83
CA GLN A 22 -4.98 16.68 -4.26
C GLN A 22 -5.64 16.57 -5.64
N PHE A 23 -5.10 15.71 -6.52
CA PHE A 23 -5.56 15.51 -7.90
C PHE A 23 -5.49 14.04 -8.29
N ASP A 24 -6.38 13.63 -9.19
CA ASP A 24 -6.47 12.27 -9.75
C ASP A 24 -6.76 11.17 -8.72
N GLY A 25 -7.65 11.46 -7.77
CA GLY A 25 -8.09 10.50 -6.74
C GLY A 25 -8.95 9.33 -7.23
N TYR A 26 -9.25 9.25 -8.53
CA TYR A 26 -10.14 8.23 -9.10
C TYR A 26 -9.58 6.80 -8.98
N ILE A 27 -10.46 5.82 -9.17
CA ILE A 27 -10.10 4.40 -9.19
C ILE A 27 -9.14 4.11 -10.34
N GLU A 28 -9.36 4.71 -11.50
CA GLU A 28 -8.56 4.56 -12.71
C GLU A 28 -7.22 5.30 -12.63
N GLY A 29 -7.12 6.30 -11.75
CA GLY A 29 -5.91 7.05 -11.42
C GLY A 29 -5.24 6.50 -10.16
N TRP A 30 -5.26 7.28 -9.07
CA TRP A 30 -4.58 6.94 -7.82
C TRP A 30 -4.89 5.54 -7.27
N GLY A 31 -6.14 5.07 -7.41
CA GLY A 31 -6.51 3.70 -7.02
C GLY A 31 -5.69 2.64 -7.76
N LYS A 32 -5.66 2.71 -9.10
CA LYS A 32 -4.91 1.82 -9.97
C LYS A 32 -3.41 1.93 -9.72
N GLU A 33 -2.84 3.13 -9.63
CA GLU A 33 -1.42 3.34 -9.37
C GLU A 33 -0.98 2.73 -8.03
N SER A 34 -1.77 2.93 -6.97
CA SER A 34 -1.51 2.34 -5.65
C SER A 34 -1.54 0.81 -5.70
N LYS A 35 -2.48 0.25 -6.47
CA LYS A 35 -2.65 -1.19 -6.66
C LYS A 35 -1.51 -1.81 -7.47
N GLU A 36 -1.05 -1.12 -8.51
CA GLU A 36 0.11 -1.54 -9.30
C GLU A 36 1.38 -1.48 -8.45
N PHE A 37 1.56 -0.42 -7.66
CA PHE A 37 2.71 -0.26 -6.77
C PHE A 37 2.83 -1.39 -5.74
N LEU A 38 1.72 -1.88 -5.18
CA LEU A 38 1.69 -3.07 -4.30
C LEU A 38 2.32 -4.32 -4.96
N ASN A 39 2.18 -4.45 -6.28
CA ASN A 39 2.65 -5.60 -7.06
C ASN A 39 4.06 -5.45 -7.62
N LEU A 40 4.65 -4.24 -7.60
CA LEU A 40 6.00 -3.99 -8.12
C LEU A 40 7.11 -4.64 -7.28
N GLY A 41 6.87 -4.86 -5.99
CA GLY A 41 7.87 -5.33 -5.04
C GLY A 41 7.71 -6.78 -4.60
N LYS A 42 8.72 -7.24 -3.86
CA LYS A 42 8.70 -8.49 -3.09
C LYS A 42 8.49 -8.16 -1.62
N TRP A 43 7.47 -8.75 -1.00
CA TRP A 43 7.18 -8.61 0.42
C TRP A 43 8.05 -9.55 1.24
N CYS A 44 8.79 -9.01 2.22
CA CYS A 44 9.70 -9.79 3.04
C CYS A 44 9.64 -9.38 4.52
N ASN A 45 10.23 -10.22 5.37
CA ASN A 45 10.45 -9.93 6.78
C ASN A 45 11.94 -10.11 7.07
N GLY A 46 12.67 -8.99 7.01
CA GLY A 46 14.13 -8.93 6.90
C GLY A 46 14.60 -8.59 5.49
N ILE A 47 15.76 -7.94 5.38
CA ILE A 47 16.35 -7.51 4.12
C ILE A 47 17.35 -8.58 3.66
N CYS A 48 17.24 -9.03 2.42
CA CYS A 48 18.21 -9.92 1.78
C CYS A 48 19.17 -9.08 0.92
N LEU A 49 20.47 -9.09 1.24
CA LEU A 49 21.50 -8.35 0.49
C LEU A 49 21.46 -8.69 -1.01
N ALA A 50 21.25 -9.96 -1.37
CA ALA A 50 21.19 -10.38 -2.76
C ALA A 50 19.98 -9.79 -3.53
N ASP A 51 18.85 -9.51 -2.85
CA ASP A 51 17.71 -8.84 -3.50
C ASP A 51 18.04 -7.36 -3.74
N THR A 52 18.70 -6.71 -2.78
CA THR A 52 19.16 -5.32 -2.87
C THR A 52 20.20 -5.12 -3.97
N GLU A 53 21.22 -6.00 -4.04
CA GLU A 53 22.26 -5.98 -5.08
C GLU A 53 21.71 -6.18 -6.50
N LYS A 54 20.62 -6.95 -6.63
CA LYS A 54 19.92 -7.17 -7.91
C LYS A 54 18.94 -6.04 -8.27
N GLY A 55 18.84 -4.98 -7.45
CA GLY A 55 17.92 -3.87 -7.66
C GLY A 55 16.44 -4.29 -7.56
N ILE A 56 16.14 -5.41 -6.89
CA ILE A 56 14.76 -5.86 -6.71
C ILE A 56 14.10 -4.95 -5.66
N ARG A 57 12.97 -4.32 -6.01
CA ARG A 57 12.18 -3.60 -5.01
C ARG A 57 11.67 -4.59 -3.95
N VAL A 58 11.99 -4.32 -2.70
CA VAL A 58 11.55 -5.11 -1.56
C VAL A 58 10.71 -4.24 -0.63
N PHE A 59 9.68 -4.84 -0.03
CA PHE A 59 8.88 -4.23 1.02
C PHE A 59 9.06 -5.05 2.29
N ASN A 60 9.87 -4.53 3.22
CA ASN A 60 10.09 -5.15 4.52
C ASN A 60 8.92 -4.86 5.48
N GLY A 61 7.78 -5.48 5.18
CA GLY A 61 6.52 -5.21 5.84
C GLY A 61 5.79 -3.96 5.33
N ILE A 62 4.60 -3.71 5.88
CA ILE A 62 3.68 -2.66 5.41
C ILE A 62 4.16 -1.23 5.72
N SER A 63 4.95 -1.06 6.78
CA SER A 63 5.51 0.25 7.14
C SER A 63 6.61 0.71 6.18
N ASP A 64 7.44 -0.21 5.69
CA ASP A 64 8.42 0.09 4.64
C ASP A 64 7.70 0.40 3.31
N PHE A 65 6.69 -0.40 2.94
CA PHE A 65 5.82 -0.07 1.82
C PHE A 65 5.21 1.34 1.93
N ALA A 66 4.73 1.73 3.12
CA ALA A 66 4.11 3.04 3.36
C ALA A 66 5.09 4.21 3.10
N LEU A 67 6.36 4.06 3.46
CA LEU A 67 7.37 5.07 3.10
C LEU A 67 7.72 5.02 1.61
N GLN A 68 7.85 3.83 1.04
CA GLN A 68 8.22 3.68 -0.36
C GLN A 68 7.16 4.24 -1.31
N ILE A 69 5.86 4.06 -1.02
CA ILE A 69 4.80 4.67 -1.85
C ILE A 69 4.87 6.20 -1.80
N VAL A 70 5.14 6.80 -0.63
CA VAL A 70 5.35 8.26 -0.54
C VAL A 70 6.54 8.69 -1.36
N THR A 71 7.71 8.05 -1.18
CA THR A 71 8.92 8.44 -1.93
C THR A 71 8.79 8.24 -3.44
N ASN A 72 7.98 7.27 -3.89
CA ASN A 72 7.73 7.02 -5.30
C ASN A 72 6.86 8.11 -5.94
N PHE A 73 5.86 8.62 -5.23
CA PHE A 73 4.84 9.53 -5.79
C PHE A 73 4.99 11.00 -5.35
N LYS A 74 5.78 11.29 -4.31
CA LYS A 74 6.05 12.66 -3.83
C LYS A 74 7.35 13.21 -4.42
N THR A 75 7.30 13.70 -5.66
CA THR A 75 8.47 14.21 -6.40
C THR A 75 8.62 15.73 -6.37
N GLU A 76 7.52 16.46 -6.17
CA GLU A 76 7.48 17.93 -6.23
C GLU A 76 6.56 18.52 -5.14
N ALA A 77 6.54 19.85 -4.99
CA ALA A 77 5.61 20.50 -4.06
C ALA A 77 4.15 20.25 -4.47
N GLY A 78 3.31 19.91 -3.50
CA GLY A 78 1.92 19.55 -3.73
C GLY A 78 1.69 18.10 -4.16
N GLY A 79 0.50 17.83 -4.68
CA GLY A 79 0.10 16.51 -5.19
C GLY A 79 -0.26 15.50 -4.09
N LEU A 80 0.69 15.17 -3.21
CA LEU A 80 0.55 14.19 -2.12
C LEU A 80 0.97 14.82 -0.78
N TYR A 81 0.16 14.63 0.26
CA TYR A 81 0.37 15.19 1.59
C TYR A 81 0.10 14.12 2.65
N ALA A 82 0.71 14.27 3.83
CA ALA A 82 0.27 13.53 5.00
C ALA A 82 -1.06 14.12 5.51
N THR A 83 -1.90 13.27 6.09
CA THR A 83 -3.17 13.67 6.72
C THR A 83 -3.46 12.78 7.94
N THR A 84 -4.69 12.80 8.45
CA THR A 84 -5.14 12.03 9.61
C THR A 84 -6.10 10.92 9.21
N GLU A 85 -6.39 10.01 10.14
CA GLU A 85 -7.31 8.89 9.92
C GLU A 85 -8.71 9.34 9.51
N ASP A 86 -9.19 10.41 10.14
CA ASP A 86 -10.57 10.89 10.04
C ASP A 86 -10.83 11.72 8.78
N ASP A 87 -9.78 12.18 8.10
CA ASP A 87 -9.90 12.96 6.86
C ASP A 87 -10.60 12.13 5.77
N LYS A 88 -11.61 12.71 5.11
CA LYS A 88 -12.35 12.06 4.03
C LYS A 88 -12.48 12.98 2.84
N GLN A 89 -12.32 12.40 1.66
CA GLN A 89 -12.38 13.10 0.38
C GLN A 89 -13.37 12.40 -0.55
N GLU A 90 -13.41 12.78 -1.83
CA GLU A 90 -14.32 12.18 -2.80
C GLU A 90 -14.07 10.67 -2.94
N TYR A 91 -12.80 10.24 -2.96
CA TYR A 91 -12.40 8.82 -2.90
C TYR A 91 -11.58 8.52 -1.63
N ASN A 92 -11.82 7.37 -1.03
CA ASN A 92 -11.20 6.99 0.24
C ASN A 92 -10.75 5.54 0.14
N TYR A 93 -9.43 5.37 0.10
CA TYR A 93 -8.78 4.08 -0.02
C TYR A 93 -8.25 3.59 1.33
N GLU A 94 -8.23 2.28 1.49
CA GLU A 94 -7.53 1.61 2.57
C GLU A 94 -6.63 0.51 2.02
N ILE A 95 -5.40 0.45 2.52
CA ILE A 95 -4.46 -0.64 2.28
C ILE A 95 -4.20 -1.32 3.63
N CYS A 96 -4.64 -2.56 3.80
CA CYS A 96 -4.59 -3.25 5.08
C CYS A 96 -3.74 -4.50 5.00
N PHE A 97 -2.68 -4.57 5.79
CA PHE A 97 -1.93 -5.80 6.03
C PHE A 97 -2.61 -6.62 7.14
N ILE A 98 -2.81 -7.91 6.86
CA ILE A 98 -3.45 -8.87 7.76
C ILE A 98 -2.51 -10.06 7.92
N PRO A 99 -1.85 -10.21 9.07
CA PRO A 99 -0.87 -11.27 9.28
C PRO A 99 -1.54 -12.65 9.30
N HIS A 100 -0.84 -13.64 8.74
CA HIS A 100 -1.24 -15.05 8.90
C HIS A 100 -0.71 -15.61 10.23
N ARG A 101 -1.59 -16.15 11.07
CA ARG A 101 -1.29 -16.58 12.45
C ARG A 101 -0.34 -17.79 12.61
N ARG A 102 0.31 -18.30 11.56
CA ARG A 102 1.21 -19.47 11.67
C ARG A 102 2.69 -19.11 11.56
N LYS A 103 3.43 -19.55 12.58
CA LYS A 103 4.90 -19.58 12.78
C LYS A 103 5.62 -18.24 12.63
N HIS A 104 6.30 -17.88 13.72
CA HIS A 104 7.17 -16.72 13.87
C HIS A 104 8.10 -16.61 12.65
N PHE A 105 8.10 -15.44 12.01
CA PHE A 105 9.02 -14.96 10.96
C PHE A 105 8.61 -15.01 9.47
N SER A 106 7.59 -15.75 9.03
CA SER A 106 7.20 -15.74 7.60
C SER A 106 6.04 -14.78 7.31
N LEU A 107 6.12 -14.04 6.20
CA LEU A 107 4.97 -13.33 5.63
C LEU A 107 4.06 -14.23 4.80
N GLU A 108 4.49 -15.45 4.46
CA GLU A 108 3.72 -16.38 3.65
C GLU A 108 2.32 -16.60 4.23
N GLY A 109 1.32 -16.47 3.35
CA GLY A 109 -0.09 -16.62 3.70
C GLY A 109 -0.72 -15.39 4.35
N SER A 110 0.08 -14.38 4.74
CA SER A 110 -0.45 -13.07 5.14
C SER A 110 -1.15 -12.43 3.95
N ARG A 111 -2.07 -11.51 4.23
CA ARG A 111 -2.91 -10.90 3.21
C ARG A 111 -2.73 -9.41 3.17
N ILE A 112 -2.85 -8.84 1.99
CA ILE A 112 -2.94 -7.40 1.78
C ILE A 112 -4.27 -7.13 1.11
N LYS A 113 -5.06 -6.24 1.71
CA LYS A 113 -6.31 -5.76 1.11
C LYS A 113 -6.09 -4.36 0.59
N ILE A 114 -6.61 -4.07 -0.60
CA ILE A 114 -6.82 -2.71 -1.08
C ILE A 114 -8.31 -2.50 -1.29
N ILE A 115 -8.84 -1.42 -0.73
CA ILE A 115 -10.27 -1.15 -0.66
C ILE A 115 -10.51 0.29 -1.12
N CYS A 116 -11.56 0.51 -1.89
CA CYS A 116 -12.17 1.82 -2.10
C CYS A 116 -13.52 1.84 -1.37
N LYS A 117 -13.73 2.79 -0.47
CA LYS A 117 -15.00 2.90 0.27
C LYS A 117 -16.19 3.24 -0.64
N GLN A 118 -15.92 3.90 -1.76
CA GLN A 118 -16.93 4.34 -2.72
C GLN A 118 -17.29 3.28 -3.75
N ASP A 119 -16.40 2.32 -4.05
CA ASP A 119 -16.65 1.26 -5.03
C ASP A 119 -16.10 -0.09 -4.58
N SER A 120 -17.02 -0.98 -4.21
CA SER A 120 -16.68 -2.35 -3.82
C SER A 120 -16.08 -3.21 -4.94
N LYS A 121 -16.30 -2.87 -6.21
CA LYS A 121 -15.76 -3.63 -7.36
C LYS A 121 -14.24 -3.46 -7.51
N PHE A 122 -13.70 -2.35 -7.00
CA PHE A 122 -12.26 -2.12 -6.97
C PHE A 122 -11.53 -3.01 -5.94
N ASN A 123 -12.25 -3.42 -4.88
CA ASN A 123 -11.65 -4.07 -3.72
C ASN A 123 -10.97 -5.39 -4.11
N GLN A 124 -9.75 -5.57 -3.64
CA GLN A 124 -9.00 -6.80 -3.86
C GLN A 124 -8.28 -7.24 -2.58
N THR A 125 -8.20 -8.55 -2.40
CA THR A 125 -7.36 -9.18 -1.38
C THR A 125 -6.30 -10.02 -2.09
N PHE A 126 -5.05 -9.75 -1.77
CA PHE A 126 -3.90 -10.51 -2.22
C PHE A 126 -3.40 -11.39 -1.09
N LYS A 127 -2.92 -12.59 -1.42
CA LYS A 127 -2.18 -13.44 -0.50
C LYS A 127 -0.69 -13.33 -0.83
N ILE A 128 0.16 -13.28 0.19
CA ILE A 128 1.61 -13.33 0.00
C ILE A 128 2.01 -14.81 -0.15
N ASP A 129 2.66 -15.15 -1.28
CA ASP A 129 3.20 -16.48 -1.52
C ASP A 129 4.54 -16.70 -0.77
N LYS A 130 5.10 -17.91 -0.87
CA LYS A 130 6.39 -18.26 -0.25
C LYS A 130 7.58 -17.42 -0.75
N ASN A 131 7.45 -16.76 -1.91
CA ASN A 131 8.49 -15.93 -2.51
C ASN A 131 8.28 -14.44 -2.20
N GLY A 132 7.26 -14.07 -1.42
CA GLY A 132 6.93 -12.68 -1.14
C GLY A 132 6.14 -11.99 -2.27
N ARG A 133 5.61 -12.73 -3.23
CA ARG A 133 4.78 -12.17 -4.32
C ARG A 133 3.31 -12.16 -3.92
N LEU A 134 2.59 -11.18 -4.41
CA LEU A 134 1.14 -11.09 -4.27
C LEU A 134 0.48 -12.00 -5.31
N VAL A 135 -0.43 -12.87 -4.85
CA VAL A 135 -1.25 -13.78 -5.66
C VAL A 135 -2.72 -13.70 -5.30
#